data_AF-A0A9W7LG76-F1
#
_entry.id   AF-A0A9W7LG76-F1
#
_cell.length_a   1.000
_cell.length_b   1.000
_cell.length_c   1.000
_cell.angle_alpha   90.00
_cell.angle_beta   90.00
_cell.angle_gamma   90.00
#
_symmetry.space_group_name_H-M   'P 1'
#
loop_
_entity.id
_entity.type
_entity.pdbx_description
1 polymer ?
#
loop_
_entity_poly.entity_id
_entity_poly.type
_entity_poly.pdbx_seq_one_letter_code
_entity_poly.pdbx_strand_id
1 'polypeptide(L)'
;MGEDEYHPEVYVPCSETGIESTYCPIIELHSLPRFSWLTFSSVPSSFPKEFHPIPKSYMAGVGFYPSIVLAVAVVFAAVSFFYGVCCCCKCNGRGKEEKADKVTKRTPLIILLVLLFIFAASSGVGGYSVFNGLHLAQGFFDSLVGSLDDLADDGAELGDQTDLLKASFADYVTVCPIAETMEEDIEVYSEAVTAFTDEARALPPFLDGINELFQEYGLYGAPALAVPLIFVFNNMFLTTLGCSTSFRKNACSCRHLIYISNVSGFVTVVLLGFFAAAELGFGIFFSDFCISPNKNMVSLASAYGTETQVEITKYYTLCEGVNPMEEKLAEADAALVTFKEQLHHTQVSICPQAGNDYYDALVAAIDESRAIIPGVVSDASCEMLNPHIQDLVYSSYCERFVPGVAAMSFSMLFTMAFMLSVIITGRQFAERIAEVDESDKMELVGVGSEHGGEDEERQNFAVTPY
;
A
#
# COMPACT_ATOMS: atom_id res chain seq x y z
N MET A 1 -28.27 -13.64 35.09
CA MET A 1 -26.92 -13.63 34.51
C MET A 1 -27.04 -12.69 33.34
N GLY A 2 -26.39 -11.53 33.44
CA GLY A 2 -26.58 -10.43 32.50
C GLY A 2 -25.98 -10.79 31.16
N GLU A 3 -26.75 -10.60 30.10
CA GLU A 3 -26.24 -10.48 28.74
C GLU A 3 -25.43 -9.18 28.71
N ASP A 4 -24.11 -9.31 28.69
CA ASP A 4 -23.23 -8.20 28.34
C ASP A 4 -23.43 -7.97 26.84
N GLU A 5 -24.21 -6.95 26.52
CA GLU A 5 -24.44 -6.45 25.17
C GLU A 5 -23.08 -6.00 24.62
N TYR A 6 -22.43 -6.87 23.84
CA TYR A 6 -21.23 -6.55 23.08
C TYR A 6 -21.64 -5.54 22.02
N HIS A 7 -21.63 -4.25 22.38
CA HIS A 7 -21.63 -3.20 21.40
C HIS A 7 -20.27 -3.26 20.70
N PRO A 8 -20.20 -3.64 19.40
CA PRO A 8 -18.96 -3.44 18.66
C PRO A 8 -18.63 -1.97 18.84
N GLU A 9 -17.43 -1.70 19.36
CA GLU A 9 -16.95 -0.34 19.54
C GLU A 9 -17.14 0.36 18.20
N VAL A 10 -18.15 1.24 18.16
CA VAL A 10 -18.42 2.09 17.02
C VAL A 10 -17.15 2.91 16.87
N TYR A 11 -16.33 2.53 15.90
CA TYR A 11 -15.04 3.14 15.64
C TYR A 11 -15.25 4.65 15.57
N VAL A 12 -14.84 5.33 16.63
CA VAL A 12 -15.09 6.75 16.82
C VAL A 12 -14.19 7.47 15.81
N PRO A 13 -14.73 8.16 14.80
CA PRO A 13 -13.91 8.88 13.84
C PRO A 13 -12.97 9.83 14.59
N CYS A 14 -11.75 10.04 14.06
CA CYS A 14 -10.69 10.84 14.68
C CYS A 14 -11.10 12.25 15.15
N SER A 15 -12.31 12.72 14.83
CA SER A 15 -12.88 13.96 15.36
C SER A 15 -13.35 13.89 16.81
N GLU A 16 -13.63 12.71 17.38
CA GLU A 16 -14.28 12.59 18.70
C GLU A 16 -13.36 12.06 19.83
N THR A 17 -12.20 11.48 19.52
CA THR A 17 -11.35 10.86 20.56
C THR A 17 -10.42 11.82 21.31
N GLY A 18 -10.33 13.11 20.92
CA GLY A 18 -9.45 14.06 21.62
C GLY A 18 -7.95 13.68 21.62
N ILE A 19 -7.58 12.66 20.84
CA ILE A 19 -6.19 12.24 20.63
C ILE A 19 -5.57 13.19 19.63
N GLU A 20 -4.45 13.79 20.02
CA GLU A 20 -3.70 14.78 19.24
C GLU A 20 -3.53 14.37 17.77
N SER A 21 -4.02 15.25 16.90
CA SER A 21 -4.03 15.42 15.42
C SER A 21 -2.96 14.80 14.51
N THR A 22 -2.19 13.80 14.94
CA THR A 22 -0.98 13.35 14.24
C THR A 22 -1.25 12.28 13.18
N TYR A 23 -2.48 11.73 13.12
CA TYR A 23 -2.86 10.64 12.21
C TYR A 23 -4.16 10.90 11.42
N CYS A 24 -4.41 12.15 11.00
CA CYS A 24 -5.54 12.53 10.13
C CYS A 24 -5.33 12.51 8.58
N PRO A 25 -4.25 11.99 7.96
CA PRO A 25 -4.07 12.14 6.52
C PRO A 25 -5.11 11.37 5.69
N ILE A 26 -5.75 10.33 6.25
CA ILE A 26 -6.86 9.60 5.60
C ILE A 26 -8.03 10.54 5.31
N ILE A 27 -8.41 11.40 6.28
CA ILE A 27 -9.52 12.35 6.12
C ILE A 27 -9.13 13.43 5.11
N GLU A 28 -7.87 13.86 5.12
CA GLU A 28 -7.39 14.91 4.21
C GLU A 28 -7.44 14.48 2.74
N LEU A 29 -6.98 13.27 2.39
CA LEU A 29 -6.99 12.76 1.01
C LEU A 29 -8.40 12.51 0.46
N HIS A 30 -9.32 12.07 1.32
CA HIS A 30 -10.71 11.92 0.93
C HIS A 30 -11.41 13.27 0.76
N SER A 31 -11.08 14.24 1.61
CA SER A 31 -11.69 15.57 1.56
C SER A 31 -11.31 16.36 0.29
N LEU A 32 -10.33 15.88 -0.48
CA LEU A 32 -9.95 16.48 -1.75
C LEU A 32 -11.12 16.45 -2.74
N PRO A 33 -11.60 17.61 -3.22
CA PRO A 33 -12.73 17.66 -4.15
C PRO A 33 -12.41 16.91 -5.45
N ARG A 34 -13.24 15.93 -5.78
CA ARG A 34 -13.11 15.14 -7.01
C ARG A 34 -13.73 15.89 -8.17
N PHE A 35 -13.00 16.01 -9.28
CA PHE A 35 -13.50 16.61 -10.51
C PHE A 35 -13.29 15.66 -11.68
N SER A 36 -14.30 15.57 -12.55
CA SER A 36 -14.11 14.89 -13.83
C SER A 36 -13.30 15.78 -14.77
N TRP A 37 -12.18 15.28 -15.30
CA TRP A 37 -11.32 16.05 -16.22
C TRP A 37 -12.05 16.52 -17.48
N LEU A 38 -13.02 15.75 -17.99
CA LEU A 38 -13.73 16.05 -19.23
C LEU A 38 -14.81 17.11 -19.06
N THR A 39 -15.45 17.16 -17.90
CA THR A 39 -16.65 17.98 -17.66
C THR A 39 -16.44 19.07 -16.62
N PHE A 40 -15.32 19.04 -15.88
CA PHE A 40 -15.04 19.89 -14.71
C PHE A 40 -16.20 19.93 -13.70
N SER A 41 -17.03 18.89 -13.70
CA SER A 41 -18.13 18.71 -12.76
C SER A 41 -17.62 17.99 -11.52
N SER A 42 -18.14 18.39 -10.35
CA SER A 42 -17.90 17.68 -9.09
C SER A 42 -18.36 16.23 -9.21
N VAL A 43 -17.49 15.30 -8.81
CA VAL A 43 -17.79 13.87 -8.68
C VAL A 43 -17.91 13.56 -7.18
N PRO A 44 -18.83 12.70 -6.74
CA PRO A 44 -18.85 12.28 -5.34
C PRO A 44 -17.55 11.55 -4.96
N SER A 45 -17.05 11.82 -3.75
CA SER A 45 -15.89 11.12 -3.16
C SER A 45 -16.26 9.76 -2.56
N SER A 46 -17.56 9.42 -2.51
CA SER A 46 -18.02 8.13 -1.99
C SER A 46 -17.44 6.98 -2.80
N PHE A 47 -16.84 6.02 -2.12
CA PHE A 47 -16.39 4.78 -2.72
C PHE A 47 -17.55 4.09 -3.48
N PRO A 48 -17.31 3.56 -4.69
CA PRO A 48 -18.37 3.02 -5.52
C PRO A 48 -18.99 1.76 -4.91
N LYS A 49 -20.32 1.66 -4.99
CA LYS A 49 -21.10 0.48 -4.58
C LYS A 49 -21.02 -0.68 -5.59
N GLU A 50 -20.67 -0.37 -6.83
CA GLU A 50 -20.50 -1.34 -7.91
C GLU A 50 -19.03 -1.28 -8.33
N PHE A 51 -18.26 -2.32 -8.00
CA PHE A 51 -16.81 -2.34 -8.27
C PHE A 51 -16.46 -3.01 -9.60
N HIS A 52 -17.39 -3.73 -10.24
CA HIS A 52 -17.17 -4.35 -11.54
C HIS A 52 -18.28 -4.02 -12.57
N PRO A 53 -18.00 -3.14 -13.56
CA PRO A 53 -16.81 -2.31 -13.72
C PRO A 53 -16.82 -1.07 -12.81
N ILE A 54 -15.64 -0.67 -12.30
CA ILE A 54 -15.50 0.60 -11.54
C ILE A 54 -16.07 1.75 -12.39
N PRO A 55 -16.97 2.60 -11.83
CA PRO A 55 -17.57 3.70 -12.57
C PRO A 55 -16.50 4.62 -13.15
N LYS A 56 -16.53 4.83 -14.47
CA LYS A 56 -15.56 5.70 -15.17
C LYS A 56 -15.54 7.12 -14.60
N SER A 57 -16.67 7.61 -14.10
CA SER A 57 -16.79 8.90 -13.42
C SER A 57 -15.98 8.95 -12.13
N TYR A 58 -16.00 7.88 -11.33
CA TYR A 58 -15.21 7.75 -10.10
C TYR A 58 -13.71 7.73 -10.42
N MET A 59 -13.28 6.88 -11.37
CA MET A 59 -11.87 6.82 -11.80
C MET A 59 -11.37 8.14 -12.38
N ALA A 60 -12.22 8.89 -13.11
CA ALA A 60 -11.87 10.22 -13.59
C ALA A 60 -11.67 11.22 -12.43
N GLY A 61 -12.47 11.11 -11.36
CA GLY A 61 -12.32 11.90 -10.15
C GLY A 61 -11.05 11.58 -9.36
N VAL A 62 -10.75 10.28 -9.19
CA VAL A 62 -9.51 9.79 -8.56
C VAL A 62 -8.28 10.24 -9.35
N GLY A 63 -8.34 10.17 -10.68
CA GLY A 63 -7.23 10.54 -11.57
C GLY A 63 -6.99 12.04 -11.72
N PHE A 64 -7.85 12.92 -11.19
CA PHE A 64 -7.76 14.37 -11.38
C PHE A 64 -6.46 14.96 -10.81
N TYR A 65 -6.21 14.76 -9.51
CA TYR A 65 -4.99 15.27 -8.86
C TYR A 65 -3.71 14.63 -9.39
N PRO A 66 -3.62 13.30 -9.56
CA PRO A 66 -2.53 12.65 -10.28
C PRO A 66 -2.22 13.28 -11.64
N SER A 67 -3.25 13.63 -12.42
CA SER A 67 -3.06 14.28 -13.71
C SER A 67 -2.46 15.67 -13.60
N ILE A 68 -2.84 16.45 -12.57
CA ILE A 68 -2.23 17.76 -12.27
C ILE A 68 -0.77 17.58 -11.90
N VAL A 69 -0.44 16.61 -11.03
CA VAL A 69 0.93 16.30 -10.63
C VAL A 69 1.79 15.96 -11.85
N LEU A 70 1.27 15.10 -12.73
CA LEU A 70 1.97 14.72 -13.95
C LEU A 70 2.15 15.92 -14.90
N ALA A 71 1.13 16.77 -15.06
CA ALA A 71 1.23 17.98 -15.88
C ALA A 71 2.29 18.95 -15.34
N VAL A 72 2.33 19.17 -14.01
CA VAL A 72 3.35 19.99 -13.35
C VAL A 72 4.74 19.40 -13.56
N ALA A 73 4.89 18.08 -13.43
CA ALA A 73 6.16 17.41 -13.67
C ALA A 73 6.64 17.56 -15.12
N VAL A 74 5.74 17.44 -16.11
CA VAL A 74 6.06 17.68 -17.53
C VAL A 74 6.48 19.13 -17.76
N VAL A 75 5.78 20.09 -17.17
CA VAL A 75 6.18 21.51 -17.25
C VAL A 75 7.55 21.73 -16.62
N PHE A 76 7.82 21.16 -15.44
CA PHE A 76 9.12 21.27 -14.77
C PHE A 76 10.22 20.60 -15.57
N ALA A 77 9.97 19.43 -16.14
CA ALA A 77 10.90 18.74 -17.01
C ALA A 77 11.18 19.58 -18.27
N ALA A 78 10.16 20.13 -18.92
CA ALA A 78 10.31 21.00 -20.08
C ALA A 78 11.10 22.27 -19.74
N VAL A 79 10.80 22.94 -18.63
CA VAL A 79 11.56 24.11 -18.15
C VAL A 79 13.01 23.71 -17.93
N SER A 80 13.29 22.65 -17.17
CA SER A 80 14.65 22.14 -16.96
C SER A 80 15.38 21.81 -18.27
N PHE A 81 14.68 21.20 -19.24
CA PHE A 81 15.24 20.85 -20.54
C PHE A 81 15.55 22.09 -21.40
N PHE A 82 14.60 23.02 -21.56
CA PHE A 82 14.81 24.25 -22.33
C PHE A 82 15.85 25.16 -21.69
N TYR A 83 15.84 25.30 -20.36
CA TYR A 83 16.90 26.01 -19.65
C TYR A 83 18.25 25.28 -19.79
N GLY A 84 18.29 23.95 -19.78
CA GLY A 84 19.51 23.19 -19.99
C GLY A 84 20.07 23.32 -21.42
N VAL A 85 19.23 23.22 -22.45
CA VAL A 85 19.66 23.13 -23.86
C VAL A 85 19.87 24.51 -24.49
N CYS A 86 18.93 25.45 -24.33
CA CYS A 86 18.96 26.73 -25.06
C CYS A 86 20.14 27.63 -24.67
N CYS A 87 20.77 27.38 -23.52
CA CYS A 87 21.76 28.29 -22.97
C CYS A 87 23.18 27.72 -22.90
N CYS A 88 23.36 26.40 -23.01
CA CYS A 88 24.66 25.81 -23.36
C CYS A 88 25.15 26.25 -24.75
N CYS A 89 24.28 26.83 -25.58
CA CYS A 89 24.63 27.36 -26.90
C CYS A 89 25.21 28.80 -26.87
N LYS A 90 25.22 29.48 -25.72
CA LYS A 90 25.62 30.91 -25.62
C LYS A 90 26.99 31.16 -24.96
N CYS A 91 27.82 30.13 -24.76
CA CYS A 91 29.21 30.28 -24.28
C CYS A 91 30.17 30.87 -25.33
N ASN A 92 29.68 31.69 -26.26
CA ASN A 92 30.49 32.38 -27.25
C ASN A 92 30.47 33.88 -26.94
N GLY A 93 31.29 34.27 -25.95
CA GLY A 93 31.69 35.65 -25.66
C GLY A 93 30.63 36.55 -25.02
N ARG A 94 30.89 37.00 -23.79
CA ARG A 94 30.67 38.38 -23.31
C ARG A 94 30.86 38.47 -21.79
N GLY A 95 32.02 38.99 -21.39
CA GLY A 95 32.31 39.42 -20.04
C GLY A 95 31.57 40.68 -19.59
N LYS A 96 31.36 40.75 -18.27
CA LYS A 96 31.39 41.95 -17.42
C LYS A 96 31.50 41.52 -15.95
N GLU A 97 32.31 42.26 -15.19
CA GLU A 97 32.91 41.92 -13.90
C GLU A 97 32.00 42.04 -12.67
N GLU A 98 32.06 41.09 -11.73
CA GLU A 98 31.82 41.34 -10.29
C GLU A 98 32.58 40.33 -9.40
N LYS A 99 33.25 40.79 -8.33
CA LYS A 99 34.06 39.94 -7.43
C LYS A 99 33.18 38.97 -6.63
N ALA A 100 33.19 37.68 -6.99
CA ALA A 100 32.43 36.64 -6.29
C ALA A 100 33.11 36.17 -4.98
N ASP A 101 32.45 36.47 -3.85
CA ASP A 101 32.86 36.09 -2.50
C ASP A 101 33.05 34.57 -2.28
N LYS A 102 34.07 34.18 -1.51
CA LYS A 102 34.38 32.77 -1.17
C LYS A 102 33.30 32.09 -0.33
N VAL A 103 32.50 32.86 0.40
CA VAL A 103 31.42 32.37 1.28
C VAL A 103 30.24 31.81 0.45
N THR A 104 30.04 32.32 -0.76
CA THR A 104 28.91 31.98 -1.64
C THR A 104 29.08 30.64 -2.37
N LYS A 105 30.28 30.06 -2.40
CA LYS A 105 30.61 28.84 -3.17
C LYS A 105 30.21 27.51 -2.50
N ARG A 106 30.00 27.48 -1.18
CA ARG A 106 29.65 26.23 -0.44
C ARG A 106 28.19 26.15 -0.02
N THR A 107 27.51 27.28 0.11
CA THR A 107 26.10 27.38 0.49
C THR A 107 25.15 26.53 -0.37
N PRO A 108 25.23 26.51 -1.72
CA PRO A 108 24.31 25.70 -2.53
C PRO A 108 24.55 24.19 -2.37
N LEU A 109 25.80 23.76 -2.17
CA LEU A 109 26.13 22.36 -1.91
C LEU A 109 25.58 21.90 -0.54
N ILE A 110 25.73 22.74 0.49
CA ILE A 110 25.22 22.44 1.83
C ILE A 110 23.69 22.37 1.83
N ILE A 111 23.02 23.33 1.18
CA ILE A 111 21.55 23.34 1.04
C ILE A 111 21.08 22.07 0.31
N LEU A 112 21.75 21.69 -0.78
CA LEU A 112 21.45 20.47 -1.54
C LEU A 112 21.62 19.20 -0.69
N LEU A 113 22.69 19.09 0.09
CA LEU A 113 22.94 17.92 0.97
C LEU A 113 21.91 17.83 2.11
N VAL A 114 21.58 18.94 2.77
CA VAL A 114 20.56 18.98 3.83
C VAL A 114 19.20 18.55 3.28
N LEU A 115 18.87 18.98 2.06
CA LEU A 115 17.57 18.66 1.46
C LEU A 115 17.49 17.25 0.93
N LEU A 116 18.59 16.69 0.41
CA LEU A 116 18.65 15.27 0.11
C LEU A 116 18.48 14.43 1.36
N PHE A 117 19.06 14.87 2.48
CA PHE A 117 18.84 14.21 3.77
C PHE A 117 17.38 14.27 4.19
N ILE A 118 16.72 15.42 4.06
CA ILE A 118 15.28 15.56 4.34
C ILE A 118 14.44 14.68 3.43
N PHE A 119 14.73 14.63 2.13
CA PHE A 119 14.02 13.77 1.18
C PHE A 119 14.23 12.28 1.45
N ALA A 120 15.46 11.87 1.74
CA ALA A 120 15.78 10.50 2.09
C ALA A 120 15.11 10.10 3.42
N ALA A 121 15.07 11.01 4.39
CA ALA A 121 14.39 10.79 5.66
C ALA A 121 12.87 10.69 5.47
N SER A 122 12.24 11.61 4.73
CA SER A 122 10.78 11.59 4.52
C SER A 122 10.33 10.41 3.68
N SER A 123 11.04 10.11 2.59
CA SER A 123 10.76 8.94 1.74
C SER A 123 11.08 7.64 2.47
N GLY A 124 12.09 7.63 3.35
CA GLY A 124 12.41 6.51 4.21
C GLY A 124 11.32 6.23 5.24
N VAL A 125 10.79 7.26 5.90
CA VAL A 125 9.67 7.13 6.84
C VAL A 125 8.40 6.69 6.13
N GLY A 126 8.04 7.32 5.01
CA GLY A 126 6.87 6.94 4.21
C GLY A 126 6.98 5.52 3.67
N GLY A 127 8.14 5.17 3.13
CA GLY A 127 8.43 3.83 2.61
C GLY A 127 8.44 2.76 3.69
N TYR A 128 8.99 3.07 4.87
CA TYR A 128 8.89 2.21 6.04
C TYR A 128 7.43 2.01 6.45
N SER A 129 6.62 3.07 6.49
CA SER A 129 5.19 2.97 6.84
C SER A 129 4.44 2.06 5.87
N VAL A 130 4.67 2.19 4.57
CA VAL A 130 4.05 1.31 3.55
C VAL A 130 4.53 -0.12 3.67
N PHE A 131 5.85 -0.36 3.76
CA PHE A 131 6.39 -1.71 3.89
C PHE A 131 5.90 -2.40 5.15
N ASN A 132 5.88 -1.69 6.27
CA ASN A 132 5.41 -2.17 7.55
C ASN A 132 3.88 -2.39 7.55
N GLY A 133 3.12 -1.54 6.87
CA GLY A 133 1.69 -1.77 6.62
C GLY A 133 1.47 -3.06 5.84
N LEU A 134 2.11 -3.21 4.67
CA LEU A 134 1.99 -4.42 3.85
C LEU A 134 2.44 -5.70 4.58
N HIS A 135 3.54 -5.63 5.35
CA HIS A 135 4.02 -6.77 6.13
C HIS A 135 3.04 -7.17 7.24
N LEU A 136 2.44 -6.20 7.93
CA LEU A 136 1.36 -6.47 8.88
C LEU A 136 0.14 -7.05 8.18
N ALA A 137 -0.25 -6.50 7.03
CA ALA A 137 -1.35 -7.04 6.23
C ALA A 137 -1.14 -8.52 5.95
N GLN A 138 0.06 -8.87 5.48
CA GLN A 138 0.41 -10.26 5.22
C GLN A 138 0.33 -11.13 6.48
N GLY A 139 0.87 -10.66 7.62
CA GLY A 139 0.77 -11.42 8.88
C GLY A 139 -0.67 -11.62 9.37
N PHE A 140 -1.54 -10.62 9.18
CA PHE A 140 -2.96 -10.75 9.51
C PHE A 140 -3.71 -11.66 8.53
N PHE A 141 -3.37 -11.62 7.24
CA PHE A 141 -3.87 -12.58 6.25
C PHE A 141 -3.46 -14.01 6.59
N ASP A 142 -2.17 -14.25 6.86
CA ASP A 142 -1.66 -15.58 7.22
C ASP A 142 -2.36 -16.12 8.49
N SER A 143 -2.62 -15.24 9.48
CA SER A 143 -3.37 -15.61 10.68
C SER A 143 -4.83 -15.93 10.39
N LEU A 144 -5.50 -15.12 9.56
CA LEU A 144 -6.90 -15.31 9.19
C LEU A 144 -7.09 -16.60 8.37
N VAL A 145 -6.19 -16.82 7.40
CA VAL A 145 -6.14 -18.05 6.60
C VAL A 145 -5.89 -19.25 7.52
N GLY A 146 -4.93 -19.16 8.45
CA GLY A 146 -4.69 -20.21 9.43
C GLY A 146 -5.93 -20.56 10.26
N SER A 147 -6.67 -19.57 10.77
CA SER A 147 -7.93 -19.81 11.50
C SER A 147 -9.02 -20.45 10.63
N LEU A 148 -9.05 -20.16 9.34
CA LEU A 148 -10.00 -20.77 8.40
C LEU A 148 -9.59 -22.18 7.98
N ASP A 149 -8.28 -22.44 7.88
CA ASP A 149 -7.75 -23.79 7.68
C ASP A 149 -8.03 -24.69 8.89
N ASP A 150 -7.82 -24.18 10.12
CA ASP A 150 -8.19 -24.88 11.36
C ASP A 150 -9.70 -25.20 11.36
N LEU A 151 -10.55 -24.24 10.98
CA LEU A 151 -12.00 -24.44 10.88
C LEU A 151 -12.39 -25.48 9.81
N ALA A 152 -11.66 -25.51 8.69
CA ALA A 152 -11.86 -26.51 7.64
C ALA A 152 -11.41 -27.91 8.07
N ASP A 153 -10.38 -28.01 8.91
CA ASP A 153 -9.92 -29.25 9.52
C ASP A 153 -10.94 -29.77 10.56
N ASP A 154 -11.53 -28.89 11.36
CA ASP A 154 -12.63 -29.24 12.28
C ASP A 154 -13.87 -29.76 11.50
N GLY A 155 -14.17 -29.14 10.35
CA GLY A 155 -15.19 -29.65 9.43
C GLY A 155 -14.87 -31.04 8.88
N ALA A 156 -13.60 -31.29 8.58
CA ALA A 156 -13.14 -32.62 8.15
C ALA A 156 -13.26 -33.66 9.27
N GLU A 157 -12.97 -33.30 10.51
CA GLU A 157 -13.18 -34.18 11.68
C GLU A 157 -14.66 -34.53 11.84
N LEU A 158 -15.58 -33.57 11.68
CA LEU A 158 -17.02 -33.84 11.62
C LEU A 158 -17.37 -34.79 10.46
N GLY A 159 -16.69 -34.68 9.32
CA GLY A 159 -16.82 -35.60 8.19
C GLY A 159 -16.40 -37.04 8.55
N ASP A 160 -15.27 -37.21 9.22
CA ASP A 160 -14.81 -38.52 9.69
C ASP A 160 -15.79 -39.14 10.71
N GLN A 161 -16.35 -38.32 11.61
CA GLN A 161 -17.39 -38.75 12.55
C GLN A 161 -18.69 -39.14 11.82
N THR A 162 -19.03 -38.46 10.73
CA THR A 162 -20.15 -38.83 9.87
C THR A 162 -19.97 -40.22 9.27
N ASP A 163 -18.76 -40.56 8.83
CA ASP A 163 -18.47 -41.90 8.28
C ASP A 163 -18.55 -42.98 9.36
N LEU A 164 -18.08 -42.70 10.59
CA LEU A 164 -18.24 -43.60 11.73
C LEU A 164 -19.71 -43.79 12.11
N LEU A 165 -20.51 -42.72 12.05
CA LEU A 165 -21.95 -42.76 12.28
C LEU A 165 -22.66 -43.63 11.23
N LYS A 166 -22.35 -43.45 9.94
CA LYS A 166 -22.87 -44.28 8.84
C LYS A 166 -22.51 -45.75 9.01
N ALA A 167 -21.27 -46.06 9.38
CA ALA A 167 -20.84 -47.43 9.64
C ALA A 167 -21.60 -48.05 10.82
N SER A 168 -21.72 -47.32 11.93
CA SER A 168 -22.45 -47.76 13.12
C SER A 168 -23.94 -47.97 12.82
N PHE A 169 -24.53 -47.12 11.98
CA PHE A 169 -25.90 -47.26 11.52
C PHE A 169 -26.09 -48.47 10.61
N ALA A 170 -25.20 -48.70 9.66
CA ALA A 170 -25.25 -49.87 8.79
C ALA A 170 -25.20 -51.18 9.61
N ASP A 171 -24.33 -51.25 10.61
CA ASP A 171 -24.26 -52.37 11.54
C ASP A 171 -25.57 -52.53 12.33
N TYR A 172 -26.15 -51.42 12.81
CA TYR A 172 -27.42 -51.42 13.52
C TYR A 172 -28.59 -51.90 12.64
N VAL A 173 -28.65 -51.50 11.37
CA VAL A 173 -29.67 -51.94 10.39
C VAL A 173 -29.66 -53.46 10.20
N THR A 174 -28.50 -54.12 10.31
CA THR A 174 -28.44 -55.60 10.22
C THR A 174 -29.23 -56.30 11.33
N VAL A 175 -29.31 -55.67 12.51
CA VAL A 175 -30.03 -56.18 13.69
C VAL A 175 -31.46 -55.64 13.74
N CYS A 176 -31.71 -54.47 13.15
CA CYS A 176 -33.01 -53.80 13.09
C CYS A 176 -33.29 -53.25 11.66
N PRO A 177 -33.77 -54.08 10.71
CA PRO A 177 -33.95 -53.66 9.32
C PRO A 177 -34.93 -52.50 9.12
N ILE A 178 -35.86 -52.27 10.05
CA ILE A 178 -36.80 -51.14 9.97
C ILE A 178 -36.09 -49.80 10.13
N ALA A 179 -34.91 -49.77 10.74
CA ALA A 179 -34.10 -48.56 10.86
C ALA A 179 -33.60 -48.04 9.52
N GLU A 180 -33.59 -48.83 8.45
CA GLU A 180 -33.26 -48.39 7.07
C GLU A 180 -34.11 -47.20 6.62
N THR A 181 -35.32 -47.05 7.16
CA THR A 181 -36.18 -45.89 6.89
C THR A 181 -35.64 -44.55 7.43
N MET A 182 -34.59 -44.58 8.25
CA MET A 182 -33.95 -43.42 8.87
C MET A 182 -32.64 -43.02 8.17
N GLU A 183 -32.27 -43.69 7.07
CA GLU A 183 -31.05 -43.39 6.29
C GLU A 183 -31.06 -41.94 5.77
N GLU A 184 -32.24 -41.41 5.42
CA GLU A 184 -32.43 -40.03 4.95
C GLU A 184 -31.93 -39.00 5.97
N ASP A 185 -32.14 -39.19 7.27
CA ASP A 185 -31.68 -38.24 8.30
C ASP A 185 -30.14 -38.19 8.41
N ILE A 186 -29.47 -39.33 8.19
CA ILE A 186 -28.00 -39.41 8.17
C ILE A 186 -27.44 -38.79 6.90
N GLU A 187 -28.15 -38.94 5.77
CA GLU A 187 -27.79 -38.25 4.52
C GLU A 187 -27.90 -36.74 4.69
N VAL A 188 -28.98 -36.22 5.29
CA VAL A 188 -29.15 -34.78 5.56
C VAL A 188 -28.02 -34.26 6.46
N TYR A 189 -27.68 -34.97 7.54
CA TYR A 189 -26.54 -34.62 8.39
C TYR A 189 -25.22 -34.58 7.58
N SER A 190 -24.96 -35.62 6.79
CA SER A 190 -23.75 -35.73 5.97
C SER A 190 -23.65 -34.62 4.92
N GLU A 191 -24.75 -34.26 4.28
CA GLU A 191 -24.80 -33.18 3.30
C GLU A 191 -24.52 -31.82 3.95
N ALA A 192 -25.10 -31.57 5.13
CA ALA A 192 -24.87 -30.34 5.89
C ALA A 192 -23.40 -30.17 6.32
N VAL A 193 -22.78 -31.23 6.85
CA VAL A 193 -21.34 -31.24 7.23
C VAL A 193 -20.45 -31.04 6.01
N THR A 194 -20.77 -31.70 4.89
CA THR A 194 -20.01 -31.54 3.64
C THR A 194 -20.11 -30.11 3.11
N ALA A 195 -21.32 -29.52 3.10
CA ALA A 195 -21.53 -28.15 2.68
C ALA A 195 -20.75 -27.14 3.53
N PHE A 196 -20.79 -27.30 4.87
CA PHE A 196 -19.97 -26.49 5.78
C PHE A 196 -18.47 -26.60 5.47
N THR A 197 -17.96 -27.83 5.32
CA THR A 197 -16.54 -28.09 5.07
C THR A 197 -16.09 -27.51 3.73
N ASP A 198 -16.91 -27.63 2.69
CA ASP A 198 -16.63 -27.09 1.37
C ASP A 198 -16.59 -25.55 1.39
N GLU A 199 -17.48 -24.90 2.13
CA GLU A 199 -17.47 -23.44 2.30
C GLU A 199 -16.25 -22.96 3.09
N ALA A 200 -15.90 -23.63 4.20
CA ALA A 200 -14.70 -23.33 4.98
C ALA A 200 -13.44 -23.43 4.12
N ARG A 201 -13.31 -24.50 3.30
CA ARG A 201 -12.17 -24.70 2.39
C ARG A 201 -12.12 -23.72 1.22
N ALA A 202 -13.25 -23.14 0.83
CA ALA A 202 -13.31 -22.19 -0.28
C ALA A 202 -12.86 -20.77 0.10
N LEU A 203 -12.79 -20.45 1.40
CA LEU A 203 -12.43 -19.11 1.87
C LEU A 203 -10.93 -18.79 1.84
N PRO A 204 -10.02 -19.67 2.31
CA PRO A 204 -8.58 -19.44 2.17
C PRO A 204 -8.15 -19.02 0.75
N PRO A 205 -8.48 -19.76 -0.33
CA PRO A 205 -8.05 -19.36 -1.68
C PRO A 205 -8.71 -18.06 -2.16
N PHE A 206 -9.90 -17.73 -1.69
CA PHE A 206 -10.56 -16.46 -1.99
C PHE A 206 -9.84 -15.28 -1.32
N LEU A 207 -9.50 -15.42 -0.03
CA LEU A 207 -8.75 -14.42 0.72
C LEU A 207 -7.33 -14.26 0.18
N ASP A 208 -6.68 -15.36 -0.20
CA ASP A 208 -5.39 -15.33 -0.88
C ASP A 208 -5.47 -14.58 -2.20
N GLY A 209 -6.53 -14.78 -2.99
CA GLY A 209 -6.75 -14.03 -4.23
C GLY A 209 -6.94 -12.52 -3.98
N ILE A 210 -7.64 -12.14 -2.90
CA ILE A 210 -7.78 -10.75 -2.48
C ILE A 210 -6.43 -10.18 -2.00
N ASN A 211 -5.68 -10.93 -1.19
CA ASN A 211 -4.36 -10.57 -0.71
C ASN A 211 -3.39 -10.39 -1.89
N GLU A 212 -3.38 -11.32 -2.85
CA GLU A 212 -2.59 -11.21 -4.08
C GLU A 212 -2.98 -9.96 -4.87
N LEU A 213 -4.27 -9.62 -4.97
CA LEU A 213 -4.70 -8.39 -5.63
C LEU A 213 -4.14 -7.14 -4.91
N PHE A 214 -4.28 -7.06 -3.59
CA PHE A 214 -3.76 -5.94 -2.81
C PHE A 214 -2.23 -5.89 -2.80
N GLN A 215 -1.57 -7.05 -2.73
CA GLN A 215 -0.12 -7.16 -2.82
C GLN A 215 0.34 -6.83 -4.23
N GLU A 216 -0.33 -7.23 -5.29
CA GLU A 216 0.05 -6.84 -6.65
C GLU A 216 0.01 -5.31 -6.77
N TYR A 217 -1.08 -4.68 -6.34
CA TYR A 217 -1.19 -3.21 -6.32
C TYR A 217 -0.19 -2.53 -5.36
N GLY A 218 0.10 -3.12 -4.20
CA GLY A 218 1.02 -2.58 -3.19
C GLY A 218 2.51 -2.85 -3.46
N LEU A 219 2.83 -4.01 -4.01
CA LEU A 219 4.16 -4.48 -4.40
C LEU A 219 4.61 -3.83 -5.70
N TYR A 220 3.74 -3.34 -6.59
CA TYR A 220 4.17 -2.36 -7.59
C TYR A 220 4.58 -1.02 -6.96
N GLY A 221 4.04 -0.68 -5.77
CA GLY A 221 4.41 0.50 -4.99
C GLY A 221 5.75 0.41 -4.26
N ALA A 222 6.18 -0.77 -3.78
CA ALA A 222 7.43 -0.89 -3.01
C ALA A 222 8.72 -0.67 -3.85
N PRO A 223 8.89 -1.23 -5.06
CA PRO A 223 9.96 -0.88 -6.01
C PRO A 223 9.83 0.56 -6.52
N ALA A 224 8.62 1.13 -6.53
CA ALA A 224 8.43 2.55 -6.84
C ALA A 224 9.13 3.49 -5.85
N LEU A 225 9.60 2.99 -4.69
CA LEU A 225 10.48 3.75 -3.78
C LEU A 225 11.95 3.71 -4.16
N ALA A 226 12.44 2.52 -4.52
CA ALA A 226 13.85 2.33 -4.82
C ALA A 226 14.23 3.00 -6.16
N VAL A 227 13.35 2.91 -7.15
CA VAL A 227 13.62 3.40 -8.50
C VAL A 227 13.87 4.92 -8.52
N PRO A 228 12.99 5.79 -7.99
CA PRO A 228 13.22 7.23 -8.01
C PRO A 228 14.41 7.65 -7.17
N LEU A 229 14.67 6.98 -6.04
CA LEU A 229 15.88 7.24 -5.24
C LEU A 229 17.15 7.00 -6.05
N ILE A 230 17.24 5.88 -6.76
CA ILE A 230 18.39 5.58 -7.64
C ILE A 230 18.55 6.68 -8.71
N PHE A 231 17.45 7.12 -9.34
CA PHE A 231 17.50 8.18 -10.33
C PHE A 231 17.90 9.55 -9.75
N VAL A 232 17.45 9.87 -8.54
CA VAL A 232 17.84 11.09 -7.81
C VAL A 232 19.33 11.05 -7.46
N PHE A 233 19.81 9.94 -6.89
CA PHE A 233 21.23 9.75 -6.57
C PHE A 233 22.12 9.81 -7.81
N ASN A 234 21.72 9.14 -8.89
CA ASN A 234 22.46 9.16 -10.15
C ASN A 234 22.49 10.58 -10.75
N ASN A 235 21.36 11.28 -10.75
CA ASN A 235 21.31 12.66 -11.23
C ASN A 235 22.19 13.60 -10.39
N MET A 236 22.14 13.45 -9.06
CA MET A 236 22.99 14.22 -8.16
C MET A 236 24.48 13.93 -8.41
N PHE A 237 24.84 12.66 -8.59
CA PHE A 237 26.21 12.25 -8.88
C PHE A 237 26.71 12.87 -10.19
N LEU A 238 25.90 12.79 -11.26
CA LEU A 238 26.21 13.39 -12.56
C LEU A 238 26.31 14.91 -12.49
N THR A 239 25.41 15.57 -11.76
CA THR A 239 25.41 17.03 -11.58
C THR A 239 26.64 17.47 -10.78
N THR A 240 26.99 16.73 -9.72
CA THR A 240 28.15 17.01 -8.87
C THR A 240 29.46 16.78 -9.61
N LEU A 241 29.57 15.70 -10.40
CA LEU A 241 30.70 15.47 -11.29
C LEU A 241 30.81 16.58 -12.33
N GLY A 242 29.72 16.95 -13.00
CA GLY A 242 29.69 18.02 -14.00
C GLY A 242 30.11 19.38 -13.44
N CYS A 243 29.61 19.74 -12.25
CA CYS A 243 30.03 20.94 -11.54
C CYS A 243 31.51 20.86 -11.14
N SER A 244 31.96 19.74 -10.55
CA SER A 244 33.34 19.56 -10.09
C SER A 244 34.36 19.58 -11.22
N THR A 245 34.03 19.01 -12.38
CA THR A 245 34.89 19.05 -13.57
C THR A 245 34.90 20.40 -14.24
N SER A 246 33.79 21.17 -14.18
CA SER A 246 33.72 22.54 -14.72
C SER A 246 34.65 23.51 -13.99
N PHE A 247 35.02 23.24 -12.73
CA PHE A 247 36.02 24.01 -12.00
C PHE A 247 37.47 23.79 -12.47
N ARG A 248 37.74 22.82 -13.37
CA ARG A 248 39.09 22.61 -13.94
C ARG A 248 39.20 23.29 -15.30
N LYS A 249 40.10 24.29 -15.40
CA LYS A 249 40.30 25.26 -16.51
C LYS A 249 40.46 24.72 -17.95
N ASN A 250 40.48 23.41 -18.22
CA ASN A 250 40.91 22.85 -19.51
C ASN A 250 39.99 21.81 -20.19
N ALA A 251 38.71 21.65 -19.82
CA ALA A 251 37.93 20.52 -20.31
C ALA A 251 36.72 20.89 -21.20
N CYS A 252 36.93 20.90 -22.53
CA CYS A 252 35.84 20.81 -23.52
C CYS A 252 34.96 19.55 -23.32
N SER A 253 35.48 18.50 -22.65
CA SER A 253 34.73 17.29 -22.28
C SER A 253 33.57 17.56 -21.30
N CYS A 254 33.55 18.71 -20.61
CA CYS A 254 32.46 19.08 -19.68
C CYS A 254 31.12 19.32 -20.37
N ARG A 255 31.09 19.69 -21.66
CA ARG A 255 29.84 19.99 -22.37
C ARG A 255 28.94 18.76 -22.52
N HIS A 256 29.54 17.60 -22.82
CA HIS A 256 28.79 16.35 -22.94
C HIS A 256 28.24 15.88 -21.59
N LEU A 257 29.02 16.04 -20.52
CA LEU A 257 28.61 15.61 -19.17
C LEU A 257 27.46 16.46 -18.64
N ILE A 258 27.48 17.78 -18.88
CA ILE A 258 26.35 18.67 -18.54
C ILE A 258 25.11 18.33 -19.37
N TYR A 259 25.28 18.06 -20.68
CA TYR A 259 24.16 17.64 -21.52
C TYR A 259 23.53 16.32 -21.03
N ILE A 260 24.36 15.32 -20.72
CA ILE A 260 23.91 14.03 -20.15
C ILE A 260 23.22 14.25 -18.81
N SER A 261 23.75 15.12 -17.95
CA SER A 261 23.14 15.47 -16.65
C SER A 261 21.77 16.12 -16.82
N ASN A 262 21.61 17.03 -17.79
CA ASN A 262 20.34 17.69 -18.09
C ASN A 262 19.31 16.71 -18.67
N VAL A 263 19.71 15.83 -19.59
CA VAL A 263 18.82 14.78 -20.14
C VAL A 263 18.43 13.78 -19.04
N SER A 264 19.39 13.34 -18.24
CA SER A 264 19.13 12.53 -17.04
C SER A 264 18.16 13.25 -16.10
N GLY A 265 18.33 14.56 -15.88
CA GLY A 265 17.47 15.34 -14.99
C GLY A 265 16.04 15.44 -15.50
N PHE A 266 15.88 15.65 -16.81
CA PHE A 266 14.58 15.58 -17.47
C PHE A 266 13.90 14.24 -17.23
N VAL A 267 14.60 13.12 -17.50
CA VAL A 267 14.06 11.78 -17.30
C VAL A 267 13.71 11.54 -15.83
N THR A 268 14.58 11.93 -14.89
CA THR A 268 14.34 11.79 -13.45
C THR A 268 13.10 12.56 -13.01
N VAL A 269 12.90 13.81 -13.47
CA VAL A 269 11.70 14.61 -13.11
C VAL A 269 10.43 13.99 -13.70
N VAL A 270 10.45 13.51 -14.94
CA VAL A 270 9.29 12.83 -15.55
C VAL A 270 8.94 11.55 -14.78
N LEU A 271 9.94 10.73 -14.43
CA LEU A 271 9.72 9.52 -13.66
C LEU A 271 9.19 9.83 -12.25
N LEU A 272 9.79 10.79 -11.54
CA LEU A 272 9.29 11.25 -10.23
C LEU A 272 7.85 11.73 -10.32
N GLY A 273 7.49 12.46 -11.38
CA GLY A 273 6.14 12.93 -11.61
C GLY A 273 5.15 11.79 -11.82
N PHE A 274 5.54 10.78 -12.61
CA PHE A 274 4.74 9.59 -12.84
C PHE A 274 4.50 8.80 -11.54
N PHE A 275 5.56 8.54 -10.77
CA PHE A 275 5.44 7.82 -9.50
C PHE A 275 4.64 8.60 -8.46
N ALA A 276 4.91 9.91 -8.29
CA ALA A 276 4.13 10.76 -7.39
C ALA A 276 2.65 10.80 -7.78
N ALA A 277 2.34 10.84 -9.09
CA ALA A 277 0.96 10.79 -9.57
C ALA A 277 0.30 9.43 -9.29
N ALA A 278 0.99 8.33 -9.57
CA ALA A 278 0.48 6.98 -9.31
C ALA A 278 0.24 6.76 -7.80
N GLU A 279 1.22 7.08 -6.95
CA GLU A 279 1.10 7.01 -5.49
C GLU A 279 -0.03 7.88 -4.97
N LEU A 280 -0.15 9.12 -5.43
CA LEU A 280 -1.26 9.99 -5.01
C LEU A 280 -2.62 9.40 -5.44
N GLY A 281 -2.69 8.79 -6.62
CA GLY A 281 -3.90 8.13 -7.11
C GLY A 281 -4.30 6.94 -6.24
N PHE A 282 -3.32 6.09 -5.87
CA PHE A 282 -3.54 5.00 -4.92
C PHE A 282 -3.92 5.52 -3.54
N GLY A 283 -3.20 6.51 -3.00
CA GLY A 283 -3.48 7.10 -1.70
C GLY A 283 -4.90 7.67 -1.62
N ILE A 284 -5.36 8.32 -2.69
CA ILE A 284 -6.75 8.78 -2.86
C ILE A 284 -7.74 7.61 -2.86
N PHE A 285 -7.48 6.59 -3.69
CA PHE A 285 -8.37 5.45 -3.85
C PHE A 285 -8.55 4.68 -2.53
N PHE A 286 -7.45 4.38 -1.85
CA PHE A 286 -7.46 3.68 -0.56
C PHE A 286 -7.97 4.57 0.58
N SER A 287 -7.75 5.88 0.51
CA SER A 287 -8.35 6.84 1.46
C SER A 287 -9.88 6.84 1.37
N ASP A 288 -10.45 6.79 0.16
CA ASP A 288 -11.91 6.65 -0.03
C ASP A 288 -12.41 5.30 0.51
N PHE A 289 -11.63 4.23 0.34
CA PHE A 289 -11.93 2.90 0.90
C PHE A 289 -11.98 2.93 2.44
N CYS A 290 -11.03 3.63 3.08
CA CYS A 290 -10.87 3.66 4.53
C CYS A 290 -11.92 4.48 5.31
N ILE A 291 -12.90 5.10 4.64
CA ILE A 291 -13.99 5.80 5.33
C ILE A 291 -15.09 4.88 5.82
N SER A 292 -15.29 3.77 5.12
CA SER A 292 -16.24 2.74 5.52
C SER A 292 -15.68 1.40 5.09
N PRO A 293 -14.52 1.00 5.64
CA PRO A 293 -13.76 -0.16 5.18
C PRO A 293 -14.62 -1.43 5.19
N ASN A 294 -15.39 -1.69 6.24
CA ASN A 294 -16.27 -2.87 6.31
C ASN A 294 -17.29 -2.89 5.16
N LYS A 295 -17.98 -1.77 4.89
CA LYS A 295 -18.95 -1.69 3.78
C LYS A 295 -18.27 -1.80 2.41
N ASN A 296 -17.07 -1.26 2.29
CA ASN A 296 -16.31 -1.28 1.05
C ASN A 296 -15.68 -2.65 0.78
N MET A 297 -15.33 -3.42 1.82
CA MET A 297 -14.95 -4.83 1.69
C MET A 297 -16.12 -5.66 1.14
N VAL A 298 -17.34 -5.45 1.64
CA VAL A 298 -18.53 -6.13 1.10
C VAL A 298 -18.78 -5.76 -0.35
N SER A 299 -18.59 -4.48 -0.72
CA SER A 299 -18.65 -4.01 -2.12
C SER A 299 -17.57 -4.64 -3.00
N LEU A 300 -16.39 -4.93 -2.43
CA LEU A 300 -15.31 -5.60 -3.14
C LEU A 300 -15.62 -7.09 -3.32
N ALA A 301 -16.08 -7.76 -2.28
CA ALA A 301 -16.53 -9.15 -2.34
C ALA A 301 -17.68 -9.32 -3.34
N SER A 302 -18.63 -8.38 -3.42
CA SER A 302 -19.74 -8.46 -4.39
C SER A 302 -19.32 -8.33 -5.85
N ALA A 303 -18.12 -7.82 -6.09
CA ALA A 303 -17.58 -7.64 -7.43
C ALA A 303 -16.72 -8.80 -7.92
N TYR A 304 -16.06 -9.53 -7.00
CA TYR A 304 -15.11 -10.59 -7.34
C TYR A 304 -15.49 -11.97 -6.78
N GLY A 305 -16.36 -12.02 -5.78
CA GLY A 305 -16.80 -13.23 -5.12
C GLY A 305 -18.12 -13.79 -5.66
N THR A 306 -18.43 -15.00 -5.22
CA THR A 306 -19.73 -15.65 -5.37
C THR A 306 -20.74 -15.13 -4.35
N GLU A 307 -22.03 -15.42 -4.53
CA GLU A 307 -23.09 -14.98 -3.60
C GLU A 307 -22.82 -15.41 -2.15
N THR A 308 -22.35 -16.63 -1.93
CA THR A 308 -21.98 -17.15 -0.61
C THR A 308 -20.78 -16.42 -0.02
N GLN A 309 -19.73 -16.18 -0.80
CA GLN A 309 -18.56 -15.40 -0.35
C GLN A 309 -18.94 -13.96 0.04
N VAL A 310 -19.92 -13.36 -0.63
CA VAL A 310 -20.43 -12.03 -0.27
C VAL A 310 -21.15 -12.06 1.07
N GLU A 311 -22.00 -13.06 1.30
CA GLU A 311 -22.73 -13.22 2.54
C GLU A 311 -21.78 -13.48 3.72
N ILE A 312 -20.82 -14.38 3.53
CA ILE A 312 -19.75 -14.67 4.49
C ILE A 312 -18.95 -13.40 4.80
N THR A 313 -18.48 -12.68 3.75
CA THR A 313 -17.73 -11.43 3.94
C THR A 313 -18.57 -10.40 4.69
N LYS A 314 -19.86 -10.27 4.35
CA LYS A 314 -20.77 -9.33 5.01
C LYS A 314 -20.96 -9.67 6.48
N TYR A 315 -21.18 -10.94 6.80
CA TYR A 315 -21.31 -11.39 8.19
C TYR A 315 -20.04 -11.10 8.97
N TYR A 316 -18.87 -11.54 8.50
CA TYR A 316 -17.62 -11.39 9.26
C TYR A 316 -17.04 -9.98 9.29
N THR A 317 -17.43 -9.09 8.36
CA THR A 317 -16.98 -7.69 8.39
C THR A 317 -17.90 -6.78 9.20
N LEU A 318 -19.21 -7.04 9.20
CA LEU A 318 -20.20 -6.21 9.89
C LEU A 318 -20.66 -6.80 11.23
N CYS A 319 -20.43 -8.09 11.48
CA CYS A 319 -21.06 -8.86 12.55
C CYS A 319 -22.59 -8.66 12.61
N GLU A 320 -23.22 -8.53 11.44
CA GLU A 320 -24.66 -8.35 11.28
C GLU A 320 -25.25 -9.49 10.46
N GLY A 321 -26.32 -10.09 10.96
CA GLY A 321 -27.07 -11.15 10.27
C GLY A 321 -26.91 -12.53 10.92
N VAL A 322 -27.31 -13.56 10.20
CA VAL A 322 -27.12 -14.96 10.59
C VAL A 322 -25.79 -15.42 10.01
N ASN A 323 -25.01 -16.19 10.77
CA ASN A 323 -23.78 -16.77 10.27
C ASN A 323 -24.12 -17.89 9.27
N PRO A 324 -23.76 -17.77 7.98
CA PRO A 324 -24.08 -18.79 6.98
C PRO A 324 -23.46 -20.15 7.33
N MET A 325 -22.29 -20.17 7.98
CA MET A 325 -21.66 -21.40 8.44
C MET A 325 -22.38 -22.02 9.64
N GLU A 326 -22.85 -21.19 10.57
CA GLU A 326 -23.63 -21.66 11.72
C GLU A 326 -24.96 -22.26 11.28
N GLU A 327 -25.59 -21.71 10.23
CA GLU A 327 -26.82 -22.28 9.67
C GLU A 327 -26.59 -23.74 9.21
N LYS A 328 -25.47 -24.03 8.54
CA LYS A 328 -25.10 -25.40 8.15
C LYS A 328 -24.82 -26.30 9.34
N LEU A 329 -24.15 -25.79 10.36
CA LEU A 329 -23.90 -26.55 11.59
C LEU A 329 -25.18 -26.78 12.41
N ALA A 330 -26.12 -25.83 12.38
CA ALA A 330 -27.43 -25.96 13.03
C ALA A 330 -28.34 -26.95 12.27
N GLU A 331 -28.30 -26.97 10.94
CA GLU A 331 -28.94 -28.00 10.11
C GLU A 331 -28.38 -29.39 10.47
N ALA A 332 -27.07 -29.50 10.63
CA ALA A 332 -26.40 -30.74 11.03
C ALA A 332 -26.82 -31.20 12.45
N ASP A 333 -26.82 -30.32 13.46
CA ASP A 333 -27.28 -30.67 14.81
C ASP A 333 -28.77 -31.07 14.84
N ALA A 334 -29.61 -30.33 14.12
CA ALA A 334 -31.04 -30.62 14.02
C ALA A 334 -31.32 -32.00 13.39
N ALA A 335 -30.54 -32.37 12.37
CA ALA A 335 -30.61 -33.70 11.76
C ALA A 335 -30.23 -34.79 12.77
N LEU A 336 -29.14 -34.62 13.53
CA LEU A 336 -28.73 -35.57 14.57
C LEU A 336 -29.75 -35.69 15.71
N VAL A 337 -30.36 -34.58 16.13
CA VAL A 337 -31.43 -34.59 17.15
C VAL A 337 -32.64 -35.38 16.64
N THR A 338 -33.07 -35.09 15.42
CA THR A 338 -34.22 -35.75 14.79
C THR A 338 -33.96 -37.25 14.65
N PHE A 339 -32.78 -37.60 14.15
CA PHE A 339 -32.34 -38.99 14.01
C PHE A 339 -32.34 -39.72 15.36
N LYS A 340 -31.78 -39.11 16.42
CA LYS A 340 -31.78 -39.68 17.77
C LYS A 340 -33.19 -39.85 18.33
N GLU A 341 -34.06 -38.87 18.13
CA GLU A 341 -35.43 -38.91 18.61
C GLU A 341 -36.25 -40.00 17.90
N GLN A 342 -36.12 -40.12 16.58
CA GLN A 342 -36.69 -41.21 15.80
C GLN A 342 -36.14 -42.57 16.24
N LEU A 343 -34.86 -42.65 16.59
CA LEU A 343 -34.22 -43.88 17.04
C LEU A 343 -34.83 -44.33 18.38
N HIS A 344 -35.09 -43.38 19.28
CA HIS A 344 -35.79 -43.63 20.53
C HIS A 344 -37.27 -43.99 20.33
N HIS A 345 -38.01 -43.30 19.45
CA HIS A 345 -39.45 -43.50 19.27
C HIS A 345 -39.84 -44.74 18.45
N THR A 346 -39.11 -45.03 17.38
CA THR A 346 -39.42 -46.14 16.46
C THR A 346 -39.17 -47.52 17.10
N GLN A 347 -38.42 -47.57 18.20
CA GLN A 347 -37.82 -48.82 18.68
C GLN A 347 -38.32 -49.36 20.02
N VAL A 348 -39.12 -48.63 20.80
CA VAL A 348 -39.66 -49.18 22.07
C VAL A 348 -40.52 -50.43 21.86
N SER A 349 -41.04 -50.65 20.64
CA SER A 349 -41.93 -51.78 20.34
C SER A 349 -41.41 -52.81 19.34
N ILE A 350 -40.32 -52.55 18.59
CA ILE A 350 -39.94 -53.40 17.44
C ILE A 350 -38.48 -53.88 17.44
N CYS A 351 -37.54 -53.11 17.98
CA CYS A 351 -36.11 -53.46 17.97
C CYS A 351 -35.52 -53.49 19.40
N PRO A 352 -34.66 -54.47 19.73
CA PRO A 352 -34.10 -54.60 21.07
C PRO A 352 -33.07 -53.49 21.36
N GLN A 353 -33.36 -52.66 22.37
CA GLN A 353 -32.48 -51.58 22.86
C GLN A 353 -31.63 -52.00 24.06
N ALA A 354 -32.22 -52.69 25.04
CA ALA A 354 -31.53 -52.98 26.30
C ALA A 354 -30.41 -54.03 26.11
N GLY A 355 -29.16 -53.60 26.27
CA GLY A 355 -27.97 -54.46 26.16
C GLY A 355 -27.59 -54.79 24.71
N ASN A 356 -27.98 -53.95 23.75
CA ASN A 356 -27.56 -54.08 22.36
C ASN A 356 -26.37 -53.16 22.09
N ASP A 357 -25.17 -53.76 22.01
CA ASP A 357 -23.91 -53.04 21.78
C ASP A 357 -23.94 -52.18 20.50
N TYR A 358 -24.69 -52.58 19.46
CA TYR A 358 -24.81 -51.80 18.21
C TYR A 358 -25.65 -50.53 18.40
N TYR A 359 -26.69 -50.59 19.23
CA TYR A 359 -27.51 -49.42 19.56
C TYR A 359 -26.70 -48.44 20.41
N ASP A 360 -26.00 -48.94 21.43
CA ASP A 360 -25.19 -48.11 22.32
C ASP A 360 -24.04 -47.45 21.55
N ALA A 361 -23.40 -48.16 20.63
CA ALA A 361 -22.38 -47.60 19.73
C ALA A 361 -22.94 -46.50 18.81
N LEU A 362 -24.13 -46.71 18.22
CA LEU A 362 -24.78 -45.72 17.37
C LEU A 362 -25.14 -44.45 18.16
N VAL A 363 -25.72 -44.59 19.35
CA VAL A 363 -26.06 -43.45 20.21
C VAL A 363 -24.79 -42.72 20.66
N ALA A 364 -23.73 -43.44 20.98
CA ALA A 364 -22.44 -42.84 21.33
C ALA A 364 -21.85 -42.03 20.15
N ALA A 365 -21.90 -42.56 18.92
CA ALA A 365 -21.44 -41.84 17.73
C ALA A 365 -22.25 -40.55 17.46
N ILE A 366 -23.58 -40.59 17.67
CA ILE A 366 -24.42 -39.39 17.60
C ILE A 366 -23.99 -38.37 18.67
N ASP A 367 -23.82 -38.82 19.92
CA ASP A 367 -23.48 -37.92 21.03
C ASP A 367 -22.08 -37.32 20.89
N GLU A 368 -21.12 -38.07 20.33
CA GLU A 368 -19.79 -37.59 20.01
C GLU A 368 -19.82 -36.54 18.88
N SER A 369 -20.54 -36.83 17.79
CA SER A 369 -20.73 -35.88 16.68
C SER A 369 -21.36 -34.56 17.15
N ARG A 370 -22.39 -34.63 18.01
CA ARG A 370 -23.04 -33.46 18.59
C ARG A 370 -22.16 -32.70 19.58
N ALA A 371 -21.21 -33.37 20.24
CA ALA A 371 -20.31 -32.72 21.19
C ALA A 371 -19.27 -31.81 20.50
N ILE A 372 -18.93 -32.09 19.25
CA ILE A 372 -17.97 -31.32 18.45
C ILE A 372 -18.60 -30.04 17.90
N ILE A 373 -19.86 -30.10 17.42
CA ILE A 373 -20.54 -28.98 16.74
C ILE A 373 -20.46 -27.63 17.50
N PRO A 374 -20.73 -27.55 18.82
CA PRO A 374 -20.64 -26.28 19.55
C PRO A 374 -19.25 -25.65 19.56
N GLY A 375 -18.19 -26.47 19.53
CA GLY A 375 -16.81 -25.99 19.40
C GLY A 375 -16.61 -25.31 18.06
N VAL A 376 -16.96 -26.00 16.98
CA VAL A 376 -16.85 -25.48 15.60
C VAL A 376 -17.70 -24.22 15.39
N VAL A 377 -18.91 -24.15 15.97
CA VAL A 377 -19.74 -22.94 15.94
C VAL A 377 -19.06 -21.76 16.65
N SER A 378 -18.43 -22.02 17.81
CA SER A 378 -17.69 -21.00 18.55
C SER A 378 -16.50 -20.47 17.75
N ASP A 379 -15.76 -21.36 17.08
CA ASP A 379 -14.59 -21.00 16.28
C ASP A 379 -14.97 -20.29 14.98
N ALA A 380 -16.13 -20.64 14.39
CA ALA A 380 -16.73 -19.94 13.25
C ALA A 380 -17.40 -18.60 13.62
N SER A 381 -17.35 -18.15 14.87
CA SER A 381 -18.08 -16.95 15.30
C SER A 381 -17.45 -15.65 14.78
N CYS A 382 -18.26 -14.60 14.64
CA CYS A 382 -17.75 -13.28 14.26
C CYS A 382 -16.73 -12.75 15.27
N GLU A 383 -16.89 -13.06 16.56
CA GLU A 383 -16.00 -12.60 17.63
C GLU A 383 -14.55 -13.10 17.44
N MET A 384 -14.38 -14.27 16.83
CA MET A 384 -13.07 -14.86 16.55
C MET A 384 -12.45 -14.28 15.27
N LEU A 385 -13.22 -14.20 14.18
CA LEU A 385 -12.70 -13.84 12.85
C LEU A 385 -12.68 -12.33 12.57
N ASN A 386 -13.63 -11.56 13.12
CA ASN A 386 -13.72 -10.12 12.88
C ASN A 386 -12.48 -9.34 13.32
N PRO A 387 -11.88 -9.59 14.51
CA PRO A 387 -10.68 -8.86 14.93
C PRO A 387 -9.53 -8.96 13.91
N HIS A 388 -9.31 -10.14 13.32
CA HIS A 388 -8.30 -10.32 12.28
C HIS A 388 -8.58 -9.49 11.03
N ILE A 389 -9.86 -9.41 10.61
CA ILE A 389 -10.30 -8.60 9.48
C ILE A 389 -10.17 -7.10 9.79
N GLN A 390 -10.55 -6.68 11.00
CA GLN A 390 -10.42 -5.30 11.45
C GLN A 390 -8.96 -4.87 11.49
N ASP A 391 -8.08 -5.67 12.10
CA ASP A 391 -6.65 -5.39 12.17
C ASP A 391 -6.01 -5.34 10.78
N LEU A 392 -6.38 -6.28 9.90
CA LEU A 392 -5.95 -6.28 8.52
C LEU A 392 -6.27 -4.97 7.80
N VAL A 393 -7.51 -4.48 7.91
CA VAL A 393 -7.93 -3.31 7.14
C VAL A 393 -7.58 -2.00 7.82
N TYR A 394 -7.90 -1.86 9.10
CA TYR A 394 -7.69 -0.62 9.83
C TYR A 394 -6.22 -0.41 10.16
N SER A 395 -5.59 -1.35 10.86
CA SER A 395 -4.22 -1.19 11.36
C SER A 395 -3.17 -1.21 10.25
N SER A 396 -3.36 -2.08 9.24
CA SER A 396 -2.42 -2.17 8.12
C SER A 396 -2.71 -1.16 7.00
N TYR A 397 -3.88 -1.24 6.34
CA TYR A 397 -4.12 -0.40 5.17
C TYR A 397 -4.43 1.05 5.55
N CYS A 398 -5.35 1.27 6.47
CA CYS A 398 -5.82 2.61 6.77
C CYS A 398 -4.82 3.41 7.60
N GLU A 399 -4.27 2.83 8.68
CA GLU A 399 -3.38 3.57 9.58
C GLU A 399 -1.93 3.66 9.10
N ARG A 400 -1.44 2.70 8.32
CA ARG A 400 -0.01 2.66 7.91
C ARG A 400 0.21 2.84 6.43
N PHE A 401 -0.54 2.12 5.60
CA PHE A 401 -0.35 2.15 4.15
C PHE A 401 -0.77 3.49 3.55
N VAL A 402 -2.02 3.94 3.76
CA VAL A 402 -2.54 5.19 3.17
C VAL A 402 -1.70 6.42 3.56
N PRO A 403 -1.36 6.65 4.85
CA PRO A 403 -0.52 7.76 5.26
C PRO A 403 0.91 7.65 4.70
N GLY A 404 1.44 6.42 4.62
CA GLY A 404 2.74 6.16 4.01
C GLY A 404 2.77 6.57 2.54
N VAL A 405 1.79 6.11 1.76
CA VAL A 405 1.62 6.46 0.33
C VAL A 405 1.47 7.98 0.14
N ALA A 406 0.66 8.62 0.99
CA ALA A 406 0.51 10.06 0.99
C ALA A 406 1.84 10.79 1.18
N ALA A 407 2.55 10.46 2.26
CA ALA A 407 3.82 11.08 2.63
C ALA A 407 4.89 10.92 1.54
N MET A 408 4.92 9.76 0.87
CA MET A 408 5.81 9.51 -0.27
C MET A 408 5.46 10.37 -1.47
N SER A 409 4.17 10.46 -1.85
CA SER A 409 3.77 11.31 -2.98
C SER A 409 4.16 12.78 -2.75
N PHE A 410 3.96 13.29 -1.53
CA PHE A 410 4.32 14.66 -1.17
C PHE A 410 5.84 14.88 -1.12
N SER A 411 6.61 13.89 -0.65
CA SER A 411 8.08 14.00 -0.65
C SER A 411 8.63 14.07 -2.09
N MET A 412 8.07 13.29 -3.02
CA MET A 412 8.45 13.33 -4.43
C MET A 412 8.09 14.67 -5.09
N LEU A 413 6.90 15.22 -4.81
CA LEU A 413 6.50 16.56 -5.26
C LEU A 413 7.48 17.64 -4.80
N PHE A 414 7.83 17.62 -3.52
CA PHE A 414 8.79 18.56 -2.95
C PHE A 414 10.17 18.43 -3.61
N THR A 415 10.63 17.21 -3.84
CA THR A 415 11.90 16.94 -4.53
C THR A 415 11.87 17.43 -5.97
N MET A 416 10.77 17.29 -6.71
CA MET A 416 10.67 17.84 -8.06
C MET A 416 10.79 19.37 -8.08
N ALA A 417 10.05 20.07 -7.21
CA ALA A 417 10.14 21.54 -7.11
C ALA A 417 11.54 22.01 -6.70
N PHE A 418 12.19 21.25 -5.82
CA PHE A 418 13.54 21.56 -5.38
C PHE A 418 14.59 21.29 -6.48
N MET A 419 14.51 20.17 -7.19
CA MET A 419 15.39 19.88 -8.32
C MET A 419 15.33 20.99 -9.38
N LEU A 420 14.14 21.51 -9.67
CA LEU A 420 13.97 22.67 -10.54
C LEU A 420 14.70 23.91 -9.98
N SER A 421 14.56 24.18 -8.69
CA SER A 421 15.23 25.30 -8.00
C SER A 421 16.76 25.17 -8.05
N VAL A 422 17.31 23.96 -7.87
CA VAL A 422 18.75 23.66 -7.98
C VAL A 422 19.24 23.87 -9.40
N ILE A 423 18.50 23.43 -10.41
CA ILE A 423 18.87 23.62 -11.81
C ILE A 423 18.92 25.12 -12.16
N ILE A 424 17.93 25.89 -11.70
CA ILE A 424 17.88 27.35 -11.92
C ILE A 424 19.03 28.05 -11.17
N THR A 425 19.20 27.79 -9.87
CA THR A 425 20.22 28.46 -9.04
C THR A 425 21.64 28.04 -9.38
N GLY A 426 21.89 26.75 -9.60
CA GLY A 426 23.17 26.22 -10.01
C GLY A 426 23.63 26.83 -11.33
N ARG A 427 22.69 27.09 -12.24
CA ARG A 427 22.99 27.80 -13.47
C ARG A 427 23.25 29.30 -13.28
N GLN A 428 22.44 30.01 -12.49
CA GLN A 428 22.74 31.41 -12.16
C GLN A 428 24.13 31.57 -11.56
N PHE A 429 24.56 30.57 -10.77
CA PHE A 429 25.90 30.53 -10.21
C PHE A 429 26.97 30.28 -11.28
N ALA A 430 26.73 29.35 -12.22
CA ALA A 430 27.64 29.08 -13.34
C ALA A 430 27.82 30.29 -14.26
N GLU A 431 26.74 31.03 -14.54
CA GLU A 431 26.79 32.28 -15.32
C GLU A 431 27.64 33.33 -14.61
N ARG A 432 27.42 33.55 -13.31
CA ARG A 432 28.26 34.47 -12.52
C ARG A 432 29.73 34.06 -12.47
N ILE A 433 30.05 32.76 -12.44
CA ILE A 433 31.47 32.31 -12.46
C ILE A 433 32.10 32.55 -13.83
N ALA A 434 31.36 32.29 -14.92
CA ALA A 434 31.86 32.52 -16.27
C ALA A 434 32.17 34.01 -16.53
N GLU A 435 31.38 34.90 -15.93
CA GLU A 435 31.63 36.36 -15.94
C GLU A 435 32.93 36.76 -15.23
N VAL A 436 33.38 36.00 -14.22
CA VAL A 436 34.60 36.31 -13.42
C VAL A 436 35.90 35.84 -14.10
N ASP A 437 35.95 34.67 -14.74
CA ASP A 437 37.22 34.12 -15.26
C ASP A 437 37.68 34.77 -16.59
N GLU A 438 36.78 35.46 -17.31
CA GLU A 438 37.16 36.30 -18.46
C GLU A 438 37.85 37.63 -18.04
N SER A 439 37.59 38.16 -16.84
CA SER A 439 38.21 39.42 -16.40
C SER A 439 39.70 39.25 -16.06
N ASP A 440 40.07 38.14 -15.41
CA ASP A 440 41.47 37.85 -15.04
C ASP A 440 42.39 37.71 -16.26
N LYS A 441 41.86 37.28 -17.42
CA LYS A 441 42.65 37.12 -18.65
C LYS A 441 42.92 38.44 -19.38
N MET A 442 42.10 39.47 -19.20
CA MET A 442 42.35 40.78 -19.82
C MET A 442 43.35 41.64 -19.04
N GLU A 443 43.51 41.40 -17.73
CA GLU A 443 44.49 42.13 -16.91
C GLU A 443 45.96 41.73 -17.21
N LEU A 444 46.21 40.49 -17.64
CA LEU A 444 47.55 39.99 -18.00
C LEU A 444 48.03 40.37 -19.41
N VAL A 445 47.17 40.90 -20.28
CA VAL A 445 47.53 41.36 -21.63
C VAL A 445 47.88 42.87 -21.66
N GLY A 446 47.70 43.58 -20.54
CA GLY A 446 48.03 45.01 -20.40
C GLY A 446 49.44 45.34 -19.87
N VAL A 447 50.25 44.34 -19.50
CA VAL A 447 51.58 44.57 -18.88
C VAL A 447 52.66 43.82 -19.68
N GLY A 448 52.95 44.28 -20.88
CA GLY A 448 53.90 43.58 -21.75
C GLY A 448 54.28 44.28 -23.04
N SER A 449 54.59 45.58 -23.00
CA SER A 449 55.38 46.23 -24.06
C SER A 449 55.95 47.56 -23.57
N GLU A 450 57.00 47.50 -22.74
CA GLU A 450 58.03 48.55 -22.71
C GLU A 450 59.28 48.03 -21.98
N HIS A 451 60.17 47.39 -22.73
CA HIS A 451 61.58 47.30 -22.36
C HIS A 451 62.45 47.28 -23.62
N GLY A 452 63.40 48.23 -23.68
CA GLY A 452 64.63 48.06 -24.45
C GLY A 452 65.15 49.31 -25.15
N GLY A 453 65.97 50.10 -24.44
CA GLY A 453 66.95 51.01 -25.06
C GLY A 453 67.59 52.03 -24.12
N GLU A 454 68.64 51.61 -23.40
CA GLU A 454 69.91 52.34 -23.09
C GLU A 454 69.84 53.70 -22.35
N ASP A 455 70.73 54.11 -21.44
CA ASP A 455 71.80 53.53 -20.63
C ASP A 455 72.30 54.63 -19.66
N GLU A 456 73.17 54.26 -18.72
CA GLU A 456 74.12 55.10 -17.95
C GLU A 456 73.68 55.86 -16.67
N GLU A 457 74.05 55.22 -15.55
CA GLU A 457 75.05 55.73 -14.59
C GLU A 457 74.77 57.04 -13.83
N ARG A 458 74.37 56.93 -12.55
CA ARG A 458 75.12 57.58 -11.45
C ARG A 458 74.71 57.11 -10.06
N GLN A 459 75.73 56.71 -9.32
CA GLN A 459 75.80 56.57 -7.88
C GLN A 459 75.33 57.84 -7.15
N ASN A 460 74.60 57.70 -6.03
CA ASN A 460 75.02 58.23 -4.72
C ASN A 460 74.03 57.91 -3.59
N PHE A 461 74.57 57.15 -2.61
CA PHE A 461 74.54 57.33 -1.15
C PHE A 461 73.44 58.08 -0.39
N ALA A 462 73.21 57.51 0.82
CA ALA A 462 72.70 58.06 2.11
C ALA A 462 71.24 57.69 2.41
N VAL A 463 70.92 56.75 3.33
CA VAL A 463 71.22 56.63 4.78
C VAL A 463 70.64 57.79 5.62
N THR A 464 69.41 57.54 6.10
CA THR A 464 68.77 57.91 7.40
C THR A 464 68.40 59.37 7.69
N PRO A 465 67.54 59.63 8.71
CA PRO A 465 66.29 58.94 9.10
C PRO A 465 65.15 59.94 9.43
N TYR A 466 63.90 59.45 9.53
CA TYR A 466 63.02 59.58 10.71
C TYR A 466 61.78 58.71 10.54
#